data_AF-A0A5N3WIS6-F1
#
_entry.id   AF-A0A5N3WIS6-F1
#
_cell.length_a   1.000
_cell.length_b   1.000
_cell.length_c   1.000
_cell.angle_alpha   90.00
_cell.angle_beta   90.00
_cell.angle_gamma   90.00
#
_symmetry.space_group_name_H-M   'P 1'
#
loop_
_entity.id
_entity.type
_entity.pdbx_description
1 polymer ?
#
loop_
_entity_poly.entity_id
_entity_poly.type
_entity_poly.pdbx_seq_one_letter_code
_entity_poly.pdbx_strand_id
1 'polypeptide(L)'
;MAKGDPKKSKGKMTAYAFFVQMCREEHKKKNSEVPDNFAEFSKKCSERWKTVSGKQKSKFNEMAKADKAHHRPPSGFFLFCSEFCPKIKSINPGEMWNNLSDREKQPYINKAAELKEKYEKDVADYV
;
A
#
# COMPACT_ATOMS: atom_id res chain seq x y z
N MET A 1 -7.67 -8.13 15.74
CA MET A 1 -7.04 -7.14 14.84
C MET A 1 -5.62 -6.89 15.33
N ALA A 2 -4.60 -7.32 14.58
CA ALA A 2 -3.20 -7.13 14.98
C ALA A 2 -2.89 -5.63 15.09
N LYS A 3 -2.43 -5.18 16.26
CA LYS A 3 -1.88 -3.84 16.46
C LYS A 3 -0.54 -3.78 15.73
N GLY A 4 -0.56 -3.39 14.45
CA GLY A 4 0.65 -3.15 13.67
C GLY A 4 1.40 -1.93 14.22
N ASP A 5 2.72 -2.02 14.29
CA ASP A 5 3.60 -0.97 14.79
C ASP A 5 3.31 0.39 14.15
N PRO A 6 3.21 1.48 14.94
CA PRO A 6 2.90 2.82 14.42
C PRO A 6 3.95 3.38 13.44
N LYS A 7 5.12 2.75 13.33
CA LYS A 7 6.22 3.12 12.42
C LYS A 7 6.18 2.41 11.07
N LYS A 8 5.29 1.43 10.87
CA LYS A 8 5.11 0.80 9.56
C LYS A 8 4.25 1.72 8.72
N SER A 9 4.79 2.22 7.61
CA SER A 9 4.01 2.91 6.59
C SER A 9 2.80 2.04 6.26
N LYS A 10 1.59 2.54 6.53
CA LYS A 10 0.36 1.85 6.14
C LYS A 10 0.50 1.51 4.65
N GLY A 11 0.30 0.25 4.30
CA GLY A 11 0.40 -0.18 2.90
C GLY A 11 -0.61 0.58 2.04
N LYS A 12 -0.31 0.69 0.74
CA LYS A 12 -1.11 1.39 -0.28
C LYS A 12 -2.60 1.12 -0.05
N MET A 13 -3.36 2.14 0.32
CA MET A 13 -4.78 1.99 0.61
C MET A 13 -5.58 2.00 -0.69
N THR A 14 -6.37 0.94 -0.91
CA THR A 14 -7.27 0.86 -2.06
C THR A 14 -8.55 1.65 -1.81
N ALA A 15 -9.31 1.95 -2.87
CA ALA A 15 -10.61 2.61 -2.76
C ALA A 15 -11.55 1.86 -1.81
N TYR A 16 -11.53 0.52 -1.88
CA TYR A 16 -12.27 -0.34 -0.97
C TYR A 16 -11.72 -0.26 0.48
N ALA A 17 -10.42 -0.18 0.68
CA ALA A 17 -9.83 -0.02 2.01
C ALA A 17 -10.25 1.31 2.69
N PHE A 18 -10.29 2.41 1.95
CA PHE A 18 -10.83 3.69 2.43
C PHE A 18 -12.32 3.58 2.78
N PHE A 19 -13.11 2.91 1.95
CA PHE A 19 -14.52 2.66 2.21
C PHE A 19 -14.76 1.81 3.46
N VAL A 20 -13.97 0.74 3.64
CA VAL A 20 -14.02 -0.12 4.82
C VAL A 20 -13.63 0.67 6.08
N GLN A 21 -12.64 1.56 6.00
CA GLN A 21 -12.26 2.41 7.12
C GLN A 21 -13.38 3.37 7.52
N MET A 22 -14.03 4.02 6.55
CA MET A 22 -15.23 4.82 6.81
C MET A 22 -16.35 4.00 7.45
N CYS A 23 -16.62 2.79 6.95
CA CYS A 23 -17.65 1.92 7.52
C CYS A 23 -17.33 1.52 8.98
N ARG A 24 -16.04 1.31 9.32
CA ARG A 24 -15.61 1.04 10.70
C ARG A 24 -15.83 2.26 11.60
N GLU A 25 -15.53 3.47 11.13
CA GLU A 25 -15.74 4.70 11.90
C GLU A 25 -17.23 4.97 12.14
N GLU A 26 -18.08 4.78 11.12
CA GLU A 26 -19.53 4.85 11.28
C GLU A 26 -20.04 3.84 12.30
N HIS A 27 -19.53 2.60 12.26
CA HIS A 27 -19.94 1.55 13.17
C HIS A 27 -19.52 1.84 14.62
N LYS A 28 -18.28 2.32 14.84
CA LYS A 28 -17.81 2.77 16.16
C LYS A 28 -18.65 3.90 16.75
N LYS A 29 -19.08 4.85 15.91
CA LYS A 29 -19.92 5.99 16.36
C LYS A 29 -21.34 5.56 16.74
N LYS A 30 -21.87 4.51 16.11
CA LYS A 30 -23.26 4.04 16.32
C LYS A 30 -23.37 2.87 17.31
N ASN A 31 -22.31 2.08 17.48
CA ASN A 31 -22.24 0.93 18.36
C ASN A 31 -21.00 1.05 19.26
N SER A 32 -21.03 1.99 20.22
CA SER A 32 -19.92 2.18 21.17
C SER A 32 -19.78 1.03 22.18
N GLU A 33 -20.73 0.08 22.22
CA GLU A 33 -20.84 -0.95 23.27
C GLU A 33 -20.62 -2.39 22.79
N VAL A 34 -20.70 -2.68 21.49
CA VAL A 34 -20.65 -4.06 20.96
C VAL A 34 -19.35 -4.31 20.19
N PRO A 35 -18.56 -5.35 20.53
CA PRO A 35 -17.39 -5.74 19.78
C PRO A 35 -17.72 -6.07 18.31
N ASP A 36 -16.98 -5.46 17.39
CA ASP A 36 -17.16 -5.62 15.95
C ASP A 36 -16.89 -7.09 15.53
N ASN A 37 -17.93 -7.86 15.23
CA ASN A 37 -17.76 -9.19 14.65
C ASN A 37 -17.23 -9.05 13.22
N PHE A 38 -15.94 -9.30 13.04
CA PHE A 38 -15.23 -9.12 11.77
C PHE A 38 -15.90 -9.81 10.58
N ALA A 39 -16.47 -11.00 10.80
CA ALA A 39 -17.12 -11.78 9.74
C ALA A 39 -18.39 -11.09 9.22
N GLU A 40 -19.25 -10.61 10.13
CA GLU A 40 -20.48 -9.89 9.80
C GLU A 40 -20.17 -8.52 9.18
N PHE A 41 -19.20 -7.80 9.75
CA PHE A 41 -18.77 -6.51 9.24
C PHE A 41 -18.21 -6.60 7.82
N SER A 42 -17.37 -7.61 7.54
CA SER A 42 -16.78 -7.83 6.22
C SER A 42 -17.85 -8.14 5.16
N LYS A 43 -18.84 -8.99 5.48
CA LYS A 43 -19.98 -9.28 4.60
C LYS A 43 -20.77 -8.02 4.28
N LYS A 44 -21.16 -7.26 5.32
CA LYS A 44 -21.93 -6.02 5.19
C LYS A 44 -21.19 -4.94 4.38
N CYS A 45 -19.88 -4.78 4.58
CA CYS A 45 -19.07 -3.86 3.77
C CYS A 45 -18.99 -4.30 2.30
N SER A 46 -18.85 -5.60 2.06
CA SER A 46 -18.75 -6.14 0.69
C SER A 46 -20.05 -5.94 -0.08
N GLU A 47 -21.20 -6.18 0.55
CA GLU A 47 -22.53 -5.93 -0.04
C GLU A 47 -22.75 -4.44 -0.29
N ARG A 48 -22.44 -3.57 0.69
CA ARG A 48 -22.59 -2.12 0.56
C ARG A 48 -21.65 -1.53 -0.50
N TRP A 49 -20.46 -2.11 -0.69
CA TRP A 49 -19.55 -1.70 -1.75
C TRP A 49 -20.09 -2.05 -3.14
N LYS A 50 -20.77 -3.20 -3.31
CA LYS A 50 -21.41 -3.55 -4.59
C LYS A 50 -22.52 -2.56 -4.94
N THR A 51 -23.32 -2.15 -3.96
CA THR A 51 -24.44 -1.21 -4.14
C THR A 51 -24.04 0.27 -4.17
N VAL A 52 -22.81 0.60 -3.76
CA VAL A 52 -22.28 1.98 -3.85
C VAL A 52 -22.31 2.46 -5.30
N SER A 53 -22.83 3.68 -5.49
CA SER A 53 -22.92 4.35 -6.78
C SER A 53 -21.55 4.67 -7.37
N GLY A 54 -21.47 4.77 -8.70
CA GLY A 54 -20.24 5.14 -9.41
C GLY A 54 -19.63 6.46 -8.93
N LYS A 55 -20.46 7.44 -8.56
CA LYS A 55 -20.01 8.74 -8.01
C LYS A 55 -19.31 8.58 -6.65
N GLN A 56 -19.88 7.78 -5.75
CA GLN A 56 -19.23 7.50 -4.46
C GLN A 56 -17.95 6.67 -4.64
N LYS A 57 -17.97 5.67 -5.53
CA LYS A 57 -16.77 4.92 -5.93
C LYS A 57 -15.67 5.83 -6.49
N SER A 58 -16.02 6.85 -7.29
CA SER A 58 -15.06 7.82 -7.84
C SER A 58 -14.31 8.54 -6.72
N LYS A 59 -15.03 9.05 -5.71
CA LYS A 59 -14.42 9.71 -4.55
C LYS A 59 -13.41 8.81 -3.82
N PHE A 60 -13.76 7.53 -3.62
CA PHE A 60 -12.82 6.58 -3.01
C PHE A 60 -11.64 6.22 -3.93
N ASN A 61 -11.85 6.22 -5.25
CA ASN A 61 -10.81 5.99 -6.23
C ASN A 61 -9.83 7.17 -6.31
N GLU A 62 -10.32 8.41 -6.23
CA GLU A 62 -9.51 9.62 -6.11
C GLU A 62 -8.68 9.59 -4.83
N MET A 63 -9.27 9.28 -3.67
CA MET A 63 -8.53 9.12 -2.42
C MET A 63 -7.45 8.01 -2.52
N ALA A 64 -7.76 6.89 -3.17
CA ALA A 64 -6.79 5.81 -3.40
C ALA A 64 -5.68 6.19 -4.38
N LYS A 65 -5.97 7.03 -5.37
CA LYS A 65 -4.97 7.56 -6.30
C LYS A 65 -4.08 8.61 -5.64
N ALA A 66 -4.64 9.46 -4.77
CA ALA A 66 -3.90 10.41 -3.95
C ALA A 66 -2.96 9.71 -2.95
N ASP A 67 -3.43 8.62 -2.32
CA ASP A 67 -2.60 7.79 -1.44
C ASP A 67 -1.45 7.11 -2.20
N LYS A 68 -1.73 6.63 -3.41
CA LYS A 68 -0.67 6.13 -4.31
C LYS A 68 0.37 7.21 -4.60
N ALA A 69 -0.04 8.45 -4.84
CA ALA A 69 0.84 9.60 -5.07
C ALA A 69 1.65 10.04 -3.83
N HIS A 70 1.35 9.50 -2.65
CA HIS A 70 2.17 9.69 -1.44
C HIS A 70 3.18 8.54 -1.23
N HIS A 71 2.96 7.39 -1.86
CA HIS A 71 3.79 6.21 -1.70
C HIS A 71 5.04 6.25 -2.59
N ARG A 72 6.18 6.60 -1.98
CA ARG A 72 7.49 6.62 -2.66
C ARG A 72 7.78 5.29 -3.38
N PRO A 73 8.27 5.33 -4.65
CA PRO A 73 8.68 4.13 -5.38
C PRO A 73 9.82 3.40 -4.65
N PRO A 74 9.91 2.06 -4.79
CA PRO A 74 10.97 1.27 -4.17
C PRO A 74 12.33 1.67 -4.75
N SER A 75 13.35 1.77 -3.88
CA SER A 75 14.72 2.01 -4.33
C SER A 75 15.36 0.74 -4.91
N GLY A 76 16.48 0.90 -5.61
CA GLY A 76 17.24 -0.25 -6.16
C GLY A 76 17.57 -1.30 -5.10
N PHE A 77 17.90 -0.87 -3.88
CA PHE A 77 18.10 -1.76 -2.73
C PHE A 77 16.84 -2.57 -2.38
N PHE A 78 15.66 -1.96 -2.36
CA PHE A 78 14.42 -2.66 -2.06
C PHE A 78 14.03 -3.64 -3.18
N LEU A 79 14.29 -3.28 -4.44
CA LEU A 79 14.11 -4.17 -5.58
C LEU A 79 15.02 -5.40 -5.46
N PHE A 80 16.31 -5.18 -5.17
CA PHE A 80 17.27 -6.23 -4.88
C PHE A 80 16.80 -7.11 -3.70
N CYS A 81 16.43 -6.51 -2.57
CA CYS A 81 15.92 -7.28 -1.43
C CYS A 81 14.70 -8.11 -1.79
N SER A 82 13.78 -7.62 -2.63
CA SER A 82 12.58 -8.37 -3.02
C SER A 82 12.87 -9.63 -3.84
N GLU A 83 13.93 -9.61 -4.65
CA GLU A 83 14.33 -10.72 -5.52
C GLU A 83 15.19 -11.76 -4.77
N PHE A 84 15.96 -11.33 -3.76
CA PHE A 84 16.91 -12.19 -3.04
C PHE A 84 16.44 -12.61 -1.63
N CYS A 85 15.47 -11.91 -1.01
CA CYS A 85 14.92 -12.26 0.31
C CYS A 85 14.39 -13.71 0.42
N PRO A 86 13.76 -14.34 -0.60
CA PRO A 86 13.27 -15.71 -0.45
C PRO A 86 14.40 -16.72 -0.24
N LYS A 87 15.58 -16.45 -0.79
CA LYS A 87 16.73 -17.38 -0.83
C LYS A 87 17.68 -17.17 0.35
N ILE A 88 17.61 -16.02 1.02
CA ILE A 88 18.67 -15.56 1.92
C ILE A 88 18.03 -15.16 3.26
N LYS A 89 17.57 -16.16 4.01
CA LYS A 89 17.04 -15.96 5.37
C LYS A 89 18.13 -15.64 6.40
N SER A 90 19.42 -15.83 6.04
CA SER A 90 20.54 -15.83 6.99
C SER A 90 21.54 -14.69 6.83
N ILE A 91 21.64 -14.04 5.66
CA ILE A 91 22.63 -12.97 5.44
C ILE A 91 21.92 -11.62 5.39
N ASN A 92 22.58 -10.60 5.95
CA ASN A 92 22.04 -9.25 6.01
C ASN A 92 21.92 -8.65 4.59
N PRO A 93 20.71 -8.31 4.11
CA PRO A 93 20.52 -7.80 2.76
C PRO A 93 21.29 -6.50 2.48
N GLY A 94 21.51 -5.67 3.51
CA GLY A 94 22.28 -4.44 3.41
C GLY A 94 23.76 -4.68 3.11
N GLU A 95 24.34 -5.70 3.72
CA GLU A 95 25.73 -6.10 3.49
C GLU A 95 25.93 -6.67 2.09
N MET A 96 25.00 -7.53 1.64
CA MET A 96 25.03 -8.03 0.25
C MET A 96 24.97 -6.89 -0.76
N TRP A 97 24.04 -5.94 -0.55
CA TRP A 97 23.93 -4.80 -1.44
C TRP A 97 25.24 -4.00 -1.45
N ASN A 98 25.87 -3.74 -0.31
CA ASN A 98 27.14 -3.02 -0.28
C ASN A 98 28.26 -3.77 -1.03
N ASN A 99 28.30 -5.09 -0.93
CA ASN A 99 29.29 -5.95 -1.58
C ASN A 99 29.08 -6.14 -3.10
N LEU A 100 27.89 -5.85 -3.64
CA LEU A 100 27.66 -5.88 -5.08
C LEU A 100 28.49 -4.80 -5.79
N SER A 101 29.03 -5.15 -6.96
CA SER A 101 29.69 -4.19 -7.84
C SER A 101 28.69 -3.18 -8.43
N ASP A 102 29.19 -2.02 -8.87
CA ASP A 102 28.33 -1.00 -9.50
C ASP A 102 27.60 -1.55 -10.75
N ARG A 103 28.24 -2.47 -11.47
CA ARG A 103 27.65 -3.15 -12.64
C ARG A 103 26.47 -4.05 -12.27
N GLU A 104 26.52 -4.68 -11.10
CA GLU A 104 25.42 -5.51 -10.59
C GLU A 104 24.31 -4.68 -9.96
N LYS A 105 24.64 -3.52 -9.37
CA LYS A 105 23.67 -2.55 -8.85
C LYS A 105 22.94 -1.79 -9.95
N GLN A 106 23.63 -1.51 -11.07
CA GLN A 106 23.13 -0.77 -12.23
C GLN A 106 21.72 -1.19 -12.70
N PRO A 107 21.40 -2.47 -12.96
CA PRO A 107 20.05 -2.86 -13.36
C PRO A 107 18.99 -2.51 -12.32
N TYR A 108 19.29 -2.63 -11.01
CA TYR A 108 18.33 -2.27 -9.96
C TYR A 108 18.17 -0.75 -9.82
N ILE A 109 19.25 0.02 -10.01
CA ILE A 109 19.23 1.49 -9.99
C ILE A 109 18.42 2.00 -11.18
N ASN A 110 18.65 1.48 -12.39
CA ASN A 110 17.91 1.86 -13.59
C ASN A 110 16.44 1.49 -13.47
N LYS A 111 16.13 0.27 -13.00
CA LYS A 111 14.74 -0.16 -12.73
C LYS A 111 14.06 0.71 -11.67
N ALA A 112 14.77 1.13 -10.63
CA ALA A 112 14.24 2.07 -9.65
C ALA A 112 14.02 3.47 -10.23
N ALA A 113 14.89 3.93 -11.12
CA ALA A 113 14.75 5.21 -11.83
C ALA A 113 13.54 5.18 -12.78
N GLU A 114 13.34 4.12 -13.55
CA GLU A 114 12.17 3.93 -14.41
C GLU A 114 10.87 3.92 -13.59
N LEU A 115 10.85 3.19 -12.47
CA LEU A 115 9.71 3.18 -11.55
C LEU A 115 9.44 4.57 -10.96
N LYS A 116 10.49 5.35 -10.69
CA LYS A 116 10.38 6.72 -10.20
C LYS A 116 9.84 7.66 -11.28
N GLU A 117 10.33 7.56 -12.51
CA GLU A 117 9.82 8.37 -13.62
C GLU A 117 8.35 8.05 -13.91
N LYS A 118 7.97 6.76 -13.93
CA LYS A 118 6.56 6.37 -14.09
C LYS A 118 5.70 6.92 -12.96
N TYR A 119 6.19 6.84 -11.72
CA TYR A 119 5.51 7.41 -10.57
C TYR A 119 5.35 8.92 -10.69
N GLU A 120 6.39 9.65 -11.10
CA GLU A 120 6.34 11.10 -11.30
C GLU A 120 5.34 11.48 -12.40
N LYS A 121 5.26 10.71 -13.50
CA LYS A 121 4.22 10.89 -14.53
C LYS A 121 2.81 10.62 -13.97
N ASP A 122 2.61 9.50 -13.28
CA ASP A 122 1.33 9.15 -12.65
C ASP A 122 0.88 10.21 -11.61
N VAL A 123 1.83 10.89 -10.96
CA VAL A 123 1.58 12.01 -10.03
C VAL A 123 1.35 13.32 -10.79
N ALA A 124 2.03 13.57 -11.90
CA ALA A 124 1.84 14.76 -12.73
C ALA A 124 0.47 14.75 -13.43
N ASP A 125 0.00 13.60 -13.90
CA ASP A 125 -1.36 13.41 -14.43
C ASP A 125 -2.47 13.62 -13.37
N TYR A 126 -2.09 13.78 -12.09
CA TYR A 126 -2.99 14.04 -10.97
C TYR A 126 -3.08 15.54 -10.58
N VAL A 127 -2.10 16.38 -10.94
CA VAL A 127 -2.04 17.82 -10.60
C VAL A 127 -2.72 18.68 -11.67
#